data_AF-A0A4P7VS07-F1
#
_entry.id   AF-A0A4P7VS07-F1
#
_cell.length_a   1.000
_cell.length_b   1.000
_cell.length_c   1.000
_cell.angle_alpha   90.00
_cell.angle_beta   90.00
_cell.angle_gamma   90.00
#
_symmetry.space_group_name_H-M   'P 1'
#
loop_
_entity.id
_entity.type
_entity.pdbx_description
1 polymer ?
#
loop_
_entity_poly.entity_id
_entity_poly.type
_entity_poly.pdbx_seq_one_letter_code
_entity_poly.pdbx_strand_id
1 'polypeptide(L)'
;MKNLEALSRLCNAIANTFYPDSATLNFALFNEGIEAQAEATPKDAKLFRVAIRLVMGYVESSRSENGVSTSVREDSVKESLSYWCKQYGLDADEELGDYLRTIDDATNLW
;
A
#
# COMPACT_ATOMS: atom_id res chain seq x y z
N MET A 1 9.24 -17.10 3.01
CA MET A 1 7.98 -16.38 2.71
C MET A 1 7.96 -16.09 1.21
N LYS A 2 6.80 -16.18 0.56
CA LYS A 2 6.67 -15.85 -0.89
C LYS A 2 6.31 -14.38 -1.09
N ASN A 3 6.56 -13.82 -2.28
CA ASN A 3 6.23 -12.41 -2.59
C ASN A 3 4.74 -12.10 -2.37
N LEU A 4 3.84 -13.00 -2.76
CA LEU A 4 2.40 -12.85 -2.52
C LEU A 4 2.06 -12.72 -1.04
N GLU A 5 2.64 -13.60 -0.22
CA GLU A 5 2.42 -13.61 1.22
C GLU A 5 3.04 -12.37 1.88
N ALA A 6 4.26 -12.00 1.47
CA ALA A 6 4.95 -10.82 1.96
C ALA A 6 4.15 -9.54 1.66
N LEU A 7 3.63 -9.39 0.44
CA LEU A 7 2.80 -8.25 0.06
C LEU A 7 1.52 -8.17 0.89
N SER A 8 0.83 -9.30 1.09
CA SER A 8 -0.37 -9.37 1.94
C SER A 8 -0.07 -8.91 3.38
N ARG A 9 1.04 -9.40 3.95
CA ARG A 9 1.47 -9.01 5.30
C ARG A 9 1.88 -7.55 5.38
N LEU A 10 2.50 -6.99 4.34
CA LEU A 10 2.86 -5.58 4.29
C LEU A 10 1.64 -4.69 4.26
N CYS A 11 0.65 -4.99 3.41
CA CYS A 11 -0.62 -4.26 3.38
C CYS A 11 -1.28 -4.22 4.76
N ASN A 12 -1.36 -5.37 5.44
CA ASN A 12 -1.93 -5.46 6.78
C ASN A 12 -1.10 -4.74 7.86
N ALA A 13 0.23 -4.80 7.76
CA ALA A 13 1.14 -4.13 8.68
C ALA A 13 1.09 -2.60 8.55
N ILE A 14 0.82 -2.09 7.35
CA ILE A 14 0.64 -0.65 7.11
C ILE A 14 -0.76 -0.21 7.56
N ALA A 15 -1.81 -0.91 7.10
CA ALA A 15 -3.20 -0.64 7.41
C ALA A 15 -3.88 -1.92 7.91
N ASN A 16 -4.09 -2.01 9.23
CA ASN A 16 -4.59 -3.22 9.88
C ASN A 16 -6.03 -3.62 9.53
N THR A 17 -6.78 -2.75 8.86
CA THR A 17 -8.12 -3.02 8.33
C THR A 17 -8.11 -3.47 6.87
N PHE A 18 -6.95 -3.45 6.21
CA PHE A 18 -6.82 -3.75 4.79
C PHE A 18 -6.32 -5.19 4.58
N TYR A 19 -7.19 -6.01 3.97
CA TYR A 19 -6.95 -7.42 3.67
C TYR A 19 -7.25 -7.68 2.18
N PRO A 20 -6.38 -7.23 1.26
CA PRO A 20 -6.59 -7.46 -0.17
C PRO A 20 -6.61 -8.95 -0.49
N ASP A 21 -7.50 -9.36 -1.37
CA ASP A 21 -7.60 -10.74 -1.84
C ASP A 21 -6.42 -11.13 -2.73
N SER A 22 -6.22 -12.43 -2.90
CA SER A 22 -5.09 -12.94 -3.67
C SER A 22 -5.11 -12.57 -5.15
N ALA A 23 -6.28 -12.35 -5.77
CA ALA A 23 -6.34 -11.94 -7.17
C ALA A 23 -5.85 -10.50 -7.34
N THR A 24 -6.28 -9.59 -6.47
CA THR A 24 -5.78 -8.20 -6.43
C THR A 24 -4.27 -8.15 -6.23
N LEU A 25 -3.74 -8.95 -5.29
CA LEU A 25 -2.30 -9.00 -5.03
C LEU A 25 -1.51 -9.56 -6.21
N ASN A 26 -1.98 -10.64 -6.85
CA ASN A 26 -1.33 -11.21 -8.04
C ASN A 26 -1.34 -10.22 -9.20
N PHE A 27 -2.42 -9.47 -9.39
CA PHE A 27 -2.51 -8.45 -10.42
C PHE A 27 -1.51 -7.32 -10.20
N ALA A 28 -1.41 -6.82 -8.95
CA ALA A 28 -0.45 -5.77 -8.61
C ALA A 28 1.02 -6.23 -8.82
N LEU A 29 1.34 -7.46 -8.41
CA LEU A 29 2.67 -8.05 -8.62
C LEU A 29 2.98 -8.25 -10.11
N PHE A 30 2.00 -8.70 -10.89
CA PHE A 30 2.12 -8.87 -12.34
C PHE A 30 2.45 -7.55 -13.06
N ASN A 31 1.75 -6.47 -12.73
CA ASN A 31 2.00 -5.15 -13.33
C ASN A 31 3.41 -4.64 -13.07
N GLU A 32 4.00 -5.04 -11.95
CA GLU A 32 5.37 -4.68 -11.57
C GLU A 32 6.41 -5.70 -12.04
N GLY A 33 6.01 -6.76 -12.73
CA GLY A 33 6.91 -7.83 -13.16
C GLY A 33 7.55 -8.58 -11.99
N ILE A 34 6.87 -8.66 -10.84
CA ILE A 34 7.31 -9.41 -9.67
C ILE A 34 6.63 -10.78 -9.68
N GLU A 35 7.41 -11.85 -9.65
CA GLU A 35 6.87 -13.20 -9.60
C GLU A 35 6.27 -13.51 -8.21
N ALA A 36 4.97 -13.78 -8.18
CA ALA A 36 4.23 -13.99 -6.92
C ALA A 36 4.73 -15.18 -6.08
N GLN A 37 5.21 -16.24 -6.75
CA GLN A 37 5.67 -17.49 -6.11
C GLN A 37 7.19 -17.52 -5.87
N ALA A 38 7.92 -16.47 -6.24
CA ALA A 38 9.33 -16.34 -5.89
C ALA A 38 9.51 -16.08 -4.38
N GLU A 39 10.69 -16.42 -3.87
CA GLU A 39 11.05 -16.18 -2.48
C GLU A 39 11.20 -14.67 -2.23
N ALA A 40 10.55 -14.18 -1.17
CA ALA A 40 10.56 -12.77 -0.82
C ALA A 40 11.93 -12.36 -0.28
N THR A 41 12.47 -11.27 -0.81
CA THR A 41 13.70 -10.68 -0.31
C THR A 41 13.41 -9.77 0.89
N PRO A 42 14.15 -9.87 1.99
CA PRO A 42 14.00 -8.96 3.12
C PRO A 42 14.21 -7.49 2.69
N LYS A 43 13.31 -6.61 3.13
CA LYS A 43 13.36 -5.17 2.83
C LYS A 43 13.37 -4.84 1.33
N ASP A 44 12.69 -5.64 0.51
CA ASP A 44 12.51 -5.35 -0.91
C ASP A 44 11.71 -4.04 -1.10
N ALA A 45 12.40 -2.98 -1.50
CA ALA A 45 11.81 -1.67 -1.74
C ALA A 45 10.78 -1.70 -2.87
N LYS A 46 10.95 -2.55 -3.88
CA LYS A 46 10.01 -2.65 -5.00
C LYS A 46 8.69 -3.24 -4.52
N LEU A 47 8.76 -4.34 -3.76
CA LEU A 47 7.58 -4.97 -3.16
C LEU A 47 6.86 -4.03 -2.19
N PHE A 48 7.63 -3.26 -1.40
CA PHE A 48 7.08 -2.27 -0.48
C PHE A 48 6.35 -1.14 -1.20
N ARG A 49 6.88 -0.63 -2.31
CA ARG A 49 6.18 0.37 -3.15
C ARG A 49 4.85 -0.15 -3.69
N VAL A 50 4.76 -1.44 -4.04
CA VAL A 50 3.47 -2.06 -4.42
C VAL A 50 2.48 -2.00 -3.27
N ALA A 51 2.93 -2.33 -2.05
CA ALA A 51 2.08 -2.28 -0.86
C ALA A 51 1.59 -0.86 -0.58
N ILE A 52 2.47 0.14 -0.70
CA ILE A 52 2.13 1.56 -0.55
C ILE A 52 0.98 1.93 -1.49
N ARG A 53 1.11 1.65 -2.79
CA ARG A 53 0.08 1.99 -3.79
C ARG A 53 -1.27 1.33 -3.51
N LEU A 54 -1.25 0.05 -3.10
CA LEU A 54 -2.47 -0.67 -2.74
C LEU A 54 -3.17 -0.07 -1.51
N VAL A 55 -2.40 0.26 -0.48
CA VAL A 55 -2.93 0.90 0.74
C VAL A 55 -3.50 2.28 0.43
N MET A 56 -2.80 3.06 -0.38
CA MET A 56 -3.25 4.39 -0.83
C MET A 56 -4.59 4.30 -1.58
N GLY A 57 -4.69 3.41 -2.58
CA GLY A 57 -5.93 3.20 -3.31
C GLY A 57 -7.09 2.76 -2.39
N TYR A 58 -6.82 1.93 -1.39
CA TYR A 58 -7.81 1.55 -0.37
C TYR A 58 -8.29 2.73 0.47
N VAL A 59 -7.38 3.62 0.89
CA VAL A 59 -7.74 4.83 1.65
C VAL A 59 -8.57 5.79 0.78
N GLU A 60 -8.19 5.97 -0.48
CA GLU A 60 -8.94 6.81 -1.44
C GLU A 60 -10.34 6.26 -1.72
N SER A 61 -10.47 4.96 -2.01
CA SER A 61 -11.78 4.34 -2.27
C SER A 61 -12.70 4.41 -1.04
N SER A 62 -12.12 4.32 0.17
CA SER A 62 -12.88 4.45 1.42
C SER A 62 -13.44 5.86 1.64
N ARG A 63 -13.00 6.88 0.89
CA ARG A 63 -13.54 8.26 0.93
C ARG A 63 -14.67 8.49 -0.07
N SER A 64 -14.59 7.87 -1.26
CA SER A 64 -15.56 8.11 -2.35
C SER A 64 -16.91 7.41 -2.12
N GLU A 65 -16.98 6.37 -1.29
CA GLU A 65 -18.20 5.61 -1.02
C GLU A 65 -19.22 6.27 -0.04
N ASN A 66 -19.17 7.60 0.15
CA ASN A 66 -20.17 8.35 0.96
C ASN A 66 -20.27 7.98 2.44
N GLY A 67 -19.30 7.21 2.95
CA GLY A 67 -19.12 6.93 4.36
C GLY A 67 -17.64 6.72 4.58
N VAL A 68 -16.97 7.71 5.16
CA VAL A 68 -15.65 7.49 5.76
C VAL A 68 -15.84 6.30 6.69
N SER A 69 -15.29 5.14 6.32
CA SER A 69 -15.20 4.03 7.24
C SER A 69 -14.43 4.59 8.43
N THR A 70 -15.09 4.82 9.56
CA THR A 70 -14.47 5.34 10.79
C THR A 70 -13.32 4.46 11.27
N SER A 71 -13.22 3.26 10.72
CA SER A 71 -12.13 2.28 10.84
C SER A 71 -10.82 2.72 10.18
N VAL A 72 -10.86 3.48 9.08
CA VAL A 72 -9.67 3.91 8.33
C VAL A 72 -9.31 5.33 8.74
N ARG A 73 -8.38 5.46 9.68
CA ARG A 73 -7.85 6.75 10.12
C ARG A 73 -6.68 7.16 9.24
N GLU A 74 -6.92 8.12 8.34
CA GLU A 74 -5.92 8.61 7.37
C GLU A 74 -4.60 8.99 8.04
N ASP A 75 -4.66 9.74 9.14
CA ASP A 75 -3.46 10.16 9.89
C ASP A 75 -2.67 8.96 10.42
N SER A 76 -3.36 7.94 10.92
CA SER A 76 -2.72 6.70 11.40
C SER A 76 -2.07 5.92 10.25
N VAL A 77 -2.66 5.93 9.06
CA VAL A 77 -2.07 5.30 7.87
C VAL A 77 -0.84 6.09 7.40
N LYS A 78 -0.89 7.43 7.39
CA LYS A 78 0.26 8.28 7.05
C LYS A 78 1.43 8.08 8.02
N GLU A 79 1.15 8.02 9.33
CA GLU A 79 2.17 7.72 10.35
C GLU A 79 2.78 6.33 10.15
N SER A 80 1.93 5.33 9.88
CA SER A 80 2.37 3.95 9.61
C SER A 80 3.24 3.86 8.35
N LEU A 81 2.83 4.49 7.24
CA LEU A 81 3.61 4.57 6.01
C LEU A 81 4.97 5.24 6.26
N SER A 82 4.98 6.37 6.98
CA SER A 82 6.22 7.09 7.33
C SER A 82 7.16 6.24 8.18
N TYR A 83 6.62 5.46 9.13
CA TYR A 83 7.40 4.51 9.91
C TYR A 83 8.01 3.42 9.03
N TRP A 84 7.21 2.82 8.13
CA TRP A 84 7.69 1.74 7.26
C TRP A 84 8.68 2.23 6.21
N CYS A 85 8.52 3.43 5.62
CA CYS A 85 9.53 4.03 4.74
C CYS A 85 10.91 4.09 5.42
N LYS A 86 10.96 4.53 6.69
CA LYS A 86 12.21 4.53 7.49
C LYS A 86 12.78 3.12 7.68
N GLN A 87 11.94 2.10 7.92
CA GLN A 87 12.39 0.72 8.07
C GLN A 87 13.01 0.13 6.79
N TYR A 88 12.51 0.59 5.63
CA TYR A 88 12.96 0.21 4.30
C TYR A 88 14.07 1.13 3.75
N GLY A 89 14.46 2.18 4.49
CA GLY A 89 15.50 3.12 4.06
C GLY A 89 15.06 4.05 2.91
N LEU A 90 13.75 4.31 2.80
CA LEU A 90 13.16 5.19 1.79
C LEU A 90 12.79 6.54 2.41
N ASP A 91 12.86 7.59 1.60
CA ASP A 91 12.38 8.91 1.96
C ASP A 91 10.84 8.96 1.87
N ALA A 92 10.18 9.24 2.99
CA ALA A 92 8.73 9.28 3.03
C ALA A 92 8.15 10.45 2.22
N ASP A 93 8.84 11.58 2.14
CA ASP A 93 8.37 12.75 1.40
C ASP A 93 8.46 12.51 -0.12
N GLU A 94 9.47 11.76 -0.57
CA GLU A 94 9.57 11.33 -1.97
C GLU A 94 8.51 10.27 -2.33
N GLU A 95 8.34 9.24 -1.51
CA GLU A 95 7.44 8.12 -1.82
C GLU A 95 5.95 8.46 -1.61
N LEU A 96 5.65 9.38 -0.68
CA LEU A 96 4.28 9.80 -0.35
C LEU A 96 3.92 11.17 -0.94
N GLY A 97 4.88 11.91 -1.49
CA GLY A 97 4.69 13.30 -1.92
C GLY A 97 3.61 13.47 -2.99
N ASP A 98 3.57 12.56 -3.97
CA ASP A 98 2.52 12.56 -5.00
C ASP A 98 1.16 12.14 -4.42
N TYR A 99 1.13 11.20 -3.47
CA TYR A 99 -0.10 10.80 -2.80
C TYR A 99 -0.72 11.93 -1.97
N LEU A 100 0.10 12.65 -1.19
CA LEU A 100 -0.36 13.80 -0.40
C LEU A 100 -0.95 14.91 -1.28
N ARG A 101 -0.48 15.05 -2.53
CA ARG A 101 -1.04 15.99 -3.52
C ARG A 101 -2.33 15.50 -4.18
N THR A 102 -2.56 14.19 -4.24
CA THR A 102 -3.66 13.60 -5.03
C THR A 102 -4.91 13.25 -4.20
N ILE A 103 -4.80 13.27 -2.86
CA ILE A 103 -5.94 13.09 -1.93
C ILE A 103 -7.00 14.22 -2.06
N ASP A 104 -6.69 15.36 -2.68
CA ASP A 104 -7.63 16.47 -2.85
C ASP A 104 -8.68 16.23 -3.95
N ASP A 105 -8.34 15.51 -5.04
CA ASP A 105 -9.18 15.48 -6.26
C ASP A 105 -9.79 14.11 -6.62
N ALA A 106 -9.46 13.03 -5.91
CA ALA A 106 -10.01 11.68 -6.15
C ALA A 106 -9.90 11.17 -7.61
N THR A 107 -8.92 11.68 -8.37
CA THR A 107 -8.80 11.45 -9.82
C THR A 107 -8.13 10.13 -10.22
N ASN A 108 -7.53 9.39 -9.28
CA ASN A 108 -6.90 8.09 -9.56
C ASN A 108 -7.82 6.90 -9.24
N LEU A 109 -9.05 6.96 -9.73
CA LEU A 109 -9.80 5.74 -9.98
C LEU A 109 -9.10 5.01 -11.14
N TRP A 110 -8.20 4.09 -10.77
CA TRP A 110 -7.59 2.99 -11.55
C TRP A 110 -6.70 3.33 -12.75
#